data_AF-A0A060CKF1-F1
#
_entry.id   AF-A0A060CKF1-F1
#
_cell.length_a   1.000
_cell.length_b   1.000
_cell.length_c   1.000
_cell.angle_alpha   90.00
_cell.angle_beta   90.00
_cell.angle_gamma   90.00
#
_symmetry.space_group_name_H-M   'P 1'
#
loop_
_entity.id
_entity.type
_entity.pdbx_description
1 polymer ?
#
loop_
_entity_poly.entity_id
_entity_poly.type
_entity_poly.pdbx_seq_one_letter_code
_entity_poly.pdbx_strand_id
1 'polypeptide(L)'
;MTASASGTRIRLTSKATNTRCGRDLIKEYVESVRAEGLKVGLYYSLLDWYHEDYPHYKDRQHPMRNHPEYSNEGRVWERYVAYMHEQVRELCSRYGQIDVLWFDFSYDDLVGEKWGATQLVEMVRSLQPQVI
;
A
#
# COMPACT_ATOMS: atom_id res chain seq x y z
N MET A 1 16.52 -29.78 -16.26
CA MET A 1 15.08 -29.49 -16.42
C MET A 1 14.74 -28.37 -15.45
N THR A 2 14.20 -27.28 -15.99
CA THR A 2 14.03 -25.97 -15.37
C THR A 2 12.90 -25.94 -14.35
N ALA A 3 13.19 -25.55 -13.12
CA ALA A 3 12.17 -25.07 -12.18
C ALA A 3 11.94 -23.58 -12.46
N SER A 4 10.85 -23.29 -13.18
CA SER A 4 10.30 -21.94 -13.32
C SER A 4 9.45 -21.64 -12.09
N ALA A 5 9.96 -20.80 -11.20
CA ALA A 5 9.15 -20.07 -10.23
C ALA A 5 9.12 -18.60 -10.68
N SER A 6 8.15 -18.28 -11.53
CA SER A 6 7.77 -16.90 -11.85
C SER A 6 7.08 -16.28 -10.62
N GLY A 7 7.88 -15.95 -9.60
CA GLY A 7 7.44 -15.06 -8.53
C GLY A 7 7.56 -13.63 -9.04
N THR A 8 6.45 -13.03 -9.44
CA THR A 8 6.38 -11.59 -9.70
C THR A 8 6.83 -10.89 -8.42
N ARG A 9 8.10 -10.46 -8.36
CA ARG A 9 8.54 -9.48 -7.37
C ARG A 9 7.72 -8.24 -7.64
N ILE A 10 6.70 -8.00 -6.83
CA ILE A 10 6.03 -6.71 -6.76
C ILE A 10 7.10 -5.73 -6.26
N ARG A 11 7.81 -5.11 -7.21
CA ARG A 11 8.74 -4.02 -6.95
C ARG A 11 7.85 -2.81 -6.70
N LEU A 12 7.73 -2.37 -5.44
CA LEU A 12 7.13 -1.06 -5.18
C LEU A 12 7.89 -0.05 -6.04
N THR A 13 7.20 0.60 -6.96
CA THR A 13 7.77 1.39 -8.05
C THR A 13 8.36 2.72 -7.55
N SER A 14 8.12 3.08 -6.28
CA SER A 14 8.46 4.35 -5.66
C SER A 14 9.07 4.19 -4.25
N LYS A 15 9.97 3.21 -4.04
CA LYS A 15 10.71 3.10 -2.76
C LYS A 15 11.75 4.21 -2.59
N ALA A 16 11.87 4.74 -1.37
CA ALA A 16 12.95 5.67 -0.99
C ALA A 16 14.36 5.10 -1.29
N THR A 17 14.51 3.77 -1.26
CA THR A 17 15.76 3.06 -1.61
C THR A 17 16.19 3.25 -3.06
N ASN A 18 15.28 3.61 -3.97
CA ASN A 18 15.59 3.89 -5.38
C ASN A 18 15.93 5.37 -5.62
N THR A 19 15.88 6.20 -4.58
CA THR A 19 16.30 7.60 -4.65
C THR A 19 17.78 7.73 -4.24
N ARG A 20 18.34 8.95 -4.33
CA ARG A 20 19.69 9.24 -3.80
C ARG A 20 19.84 8.94 -2.29
N CYS A 21 18.74 8.85 -1.55
CA CYS A 21 18.78 8.49 -0.14
C CYS A 21 19.28 7.04 0.07
N GLY A 22 18.86 6.10 -0.79
CA GLY A 22 19.32 4.71 -0.75
C GLY A 22 18.96 3.93 0.53
N ARG A 23 18.13 4.49 1.40
CA ARG A 23 17.83 3.97 2.74
C ARG A 23 16.37 3.54 2.88
N ASP A 24 16.15 2.60 3.80
CA ASP A 24 14.81 2.19 4.22
C ASP A 24 14.39 3.05 5.42
N LEU A 25 13.74 4.17 5.11
CA LEU A 25 13.34 5.16 6.10
C LEU A 25 12.29 4.62 7.09
N ILE A 26 11.46 3.67 6.66
CA ILE A 26 10.47 3.03 7.54
C ILE A 26 11.18 2.14 8.55
N LYS A 27 12.15 1.33 8.11
CA LYS A 27 12.94 0.49 9.01
C LYS A 27 13.63 1.32 10.10
N GLU A 28 14.29 2.40 9.71
CA GLU A 28 15.00 3.27 10.65
C GLU A 28 14.06 3.96 11.65
N TYR A 29 12.90 4.44 11.18
CA TYR A 29 11.85 4.98 12.05
C TYR A 29 11.38 3.95 13.06
N VAL A 30 11.04 2.75 12.60
CA VAL A 30 10.52 1.68 13.45
C VAL A 30 11.55 1.25 14.51
N GLU A 31 12.82 1.09 14.12
CA GLU A 31 13.90 0.74 15.04
C GLU A 31 14.12 1.83 16.10
N SER A 32 14.11 3.11 15.70
CA SER A 32 14.30 4.24 16.61
C SER A 32 13.15 4.38 17.61
N VAL A 33 11.90 4.29 17.15
CA VAL A 33 10.71 4.39 18.02
C VAL A 33 10.69 3.26 19.06
N ARG A 34 11.04 2.04 18.65
CA ARG A 34 11.11 0.90 19.58
C ARG A 34 12.25 1.00 20.57
N ALA A 35 13.40 1.54 20.17
CA ALA A 35 14.53 1.73 21.08
C ALA A 35 14.16 2.62 22.28
N GLU A 36 13.22 3.55 22.08
CA GLU A 36 12.68 4.44 23.12
C GLU A 36 11.47 3.84 23.87
N GLY A 37 11.11 2.57 23.62
CA GLY A 37 9.99 1.89 24.27
C GLY A 37 8.61 2.39 23.84
N LEU A 38 8.51 3.09 22.71
CA LEU A 38 7.25 3.59 22.17
C LEU A 38 6.59 2.58 21.24
N LYS A 39 5.26 2.65 21.16
CA LYS A 39 4.46 1.88 20.19
C LYS A 39 4.66 2.42 18.77
N VAL A 40 4.69 1.52 17.79
CA VAL A 40 4.92 1.82 16.38
C VAL A 40 3.59 1.91 15.63
N GLY A 41 3.29 3.11 15.14
CA GLY A 41 2.19 3.34 14.19
C GLY A 41 2.72 3.58 12.77
N LEU A 42 2.03 3.00 11.78
CA LEU A 42 2.26 3.27 10.37
C LEU A 42 0.98 3.77 9.70
N TYR A 43 1.11 4.85 8.94
CA TYR A 43 0.06 5.36 8.07
C TYR A 43 0.21 4.79 6.67
N TYR A 44 -0.89 4.43 6.04
CA TYR A 44 -0.93 3.96 4.65
C TYR A 44 -2.12 4.60 3.92
N SER A 45 -1.85 5.30 2.82
CA SER A 45 -2.92 5.81 1.98
C SER A 45 -3.47 4.69 1.09
N LEU A 46 -4.78 4.44 1.19
CA LEU A 46 -5.55 3.62 0.26
C LEU A 46 -5.61 4.24 -1.14
N LEU A 47 -5.23 5.50 -1.29
CA LEU A 47 -5.22 6.22 -2.55
C LEU A 47 -3.78 6.24 -3.09
N ASP A 48 -3.60 6.04 -4.39
CA ASP A 48 -2.28 6.14 -5.02
C ASP A 48 -2.36 6.86 -6.36
N TRP A 49 -2.02 8.15 -6.35
CA TRP A 49 -2.00 8.97 -7.58
C TRP A 49 -0.83 8.66 -8.52
N TYR A 50 0.07 7.78 -8.12
CA TYR A 50 1.20 7.35 -8.96
C TYR A 50 0.89 6.04 -9.69
N HIS A 51 0.10 5.14 -9.09
CA HIS A 51 -0.21 3.85 -9.71
C HIS A 51 -1.06 3.99 -10.98
N GLU A 52 -0.69 3.27 -12.04
CA GLU A 52 -1.34 3.35 -13.36
C GLU A 52 -2.77 2.80 -13.35
N ASP A 53 -3.07 1.82 -12.52
CA ASP A 53 -4.44 1.26 -12.41
C ASP A 53 -5.36 2.02 -11.44
N TYR A 54 -4.86 3.02 -10.70
CA TYR A 54 -5.72 3.86 -9.85
C TYR A 54 -6.55 4.82 -10.73
N PRO A 55 -7.82 5.13 -10.40
CA PRO A 55 -8.65 6.05 -11.17
C PRO A 55 -8.03 7.45 -11.28
N HIS A 56 -7.97 7.99 -12.50
CA HIS A 56 -7.40 9.31 -12.77
C HIS A 56 -8.49 10.29 -13.22
N TYR A 57 -8.99 10.15 -14.45
CA TYR A 57 -9.99 11.06 -15.01
C TYR A 57 -11.33 10.97 -14.26
N LYS A 58 -11.93 12.12 -13.94
CA LYS A 58 -13.16 12.28 -13.15
C LYS A 58 -13.13 11.77 -11.71
N ASP A 59 -11.97 11.33 -11.22
CA ASP A 59 -11.77 11.09 -9.80
C ASP A 59 -12.01 12.37 -8.99
N ARG A 60 -12.46 12.25 -7.73
CA ARG A 60 -12.76 13.40 -6.87
C ARG A 60 -11.55 14.32 -6.68
N GLN A 61 -10.37 13.74 -6.54
CA GLN A 61 -9.18 14.47 -6.06
C GLN A 61 -7.88 14.11 -6.77
N HIS A 62 -7.88 13.13 -7.67
CA HIS A 62 -6.71 12.81 -8.48
C HIS A 62 -6.18 14.07 -9.18
N PRO A 63 -4.85 14.27 -9.23
CA PRO A 63 -4.26 15.45 -9.88
C PRO A 63 -4.71 15.61 -11.34
N MET A 64 -4.83 14.50 -12.07
CA MET A 64 -5.21 14.46 -13.48
C MET A 64 -6.74 14.37 -13.73
N ARG A 65 -7.58 14.60 -12.72
CA ARG A 65 -9.04 14.39 -12.82
C ARG A 65 -9.76 15.19 -13.90
N ASN A 66 -9.20 16.32 -14.32
CA ASN A 66 -9.77 17.20 -15.34
C ASN A 66 -9.12 17.04 -16.72
N HIS A 67 -8.32 16.00 -16.92
CA HIS A 67 -7.54 15.76 -18.12
C HIS A 67 -8.01 14.48 -18.83
N PRO A 68 -8.83 14.58 -19.89
CA PRO A 68 -9.38 13.41 -20.60
C PRO A 68 -8.33 12.47 -21.17
N GLU A 69 -7.12 12.97 -21.46
CA GLU A 69 -5.96 12.19 -21.90
C GLU A 69 -5.48 11.18 -20.85
N TYR A 70 -5.79 11.40 -19.57
CA TYR A 70 -5.57 10.42 -18.48
C TYR A 70 -6.82 9.57 -18.24
N SER A 71 -7.45 9.11 -19.32
CA SER A 71 -8.66 8.30 -19.27
C SER A 71 -8.51 7.07 -18.36
N ASN A 72 -9.63 6.54 -17.88
CA ASN A 72 -9.66 5.28 -17.12
C ASN A 72 -9.74 4.04 -18.02
N GLU A 73 -9.70 4.20 -19.35
CA GLU A 73 -9.71 3.07 -20.28
C GLU A 73 -8.43 2.23 -20.13
N GLY A 74 -8.58 0.90 -20.09
CA GLY A 74 -7.47 -0.03 -19.96
C GLY A 74 -6.92 -0.22 -18.54
N ARG A 75 -7.36 0.57 -17.56
CA ARG A 75 -6.98 0.42 -16.14
C ARG A 75 -7.71 -0.75 -15.50
N VAL A 76 -7.00 -1.54 -14.72
CA VAL A 76 -7.53 -2.76 -14.09
C VAL A 76 -7.49 -2.61 -12.58
N TRP A 77 -8.62 -2.23 -11.98
CA TRP A 77 -8.74 -1.96 -10.54
C TRP A 77 -8.21 -3.10 -9.66
N GLU A 78 -8.45 -4.35 -10.05
CA GLU A 78 -8.04 -5.53 -9.29
C GLU A 78 -6.52 -5.65 -9.19
N ARG A 79 -5.77 -5.15 -10.18
CA ARG A 79 -4.30 -5.09 -10.11
C ARG A 79 -3.83 -4.08 -9.08
N TYR A 80 -4.50 -2.93 -9.00
CA TYR A 80 -4.22 -1.94 -7.97
C TYR A 80 -4.53 -2.48 -6.57
N VAL A 81 -5.69 -3.11 -6.37
CA VAL A 81 -6.05 -3.72 -5.08
C VAL A 81 -5.04 -4.80 -4.67
N ALA A 82 -4.66 -5.68 -5.60
CA ALA A 82 -3.64 -6.71 -5.34
C ALA A 82 -2.28 -6.10 -4.98
N TYR A 83 -1.86 -5.04 -5.69
CA TYR A 83 -0.65 -4.29 -5.37
C TYR A 83 -0.72 -3.70 -3.96
N MET A 84 -1.81 -3.01 -3.61
CA MET A 84 -2.03 -2.39 -2.30
C MET A 84 -1.99 -3.41 -1.17
N HIS A 85 -2.68 -4.55 -1.32
CA HIS A 85 -2.67 -5.63 -0.33
C HIS A 85 -1.27 -6.20 -0.12
N GLU A 86 -0.49 -6.36 -1.19
CA GLU A 86 0.90 -6.83 -1.05
C GLU A 86 1.79 -5.80 -0.36
N GLN A 87 1.59 -4.49 -0.57
CA GLN A 87 2.33 -3.48 0.18
C GLN A 87 2.03 -3.57 1.68
N VAL A 88 0.76 -3.70 2.04
CA VAL A 88 0.35 -3.86 3.44
C VAL A 88 0.91 -5.14 4.03
N ARG A 89 0.91 -6.25 3.28
CA ARG A 89 1.59 -7.50 3.67
C ARG A 89 3.09 -7.27 3.94
N GLU A 90 3.77 -6.52 3.08
CA GLU A 90 5.19 -6.17 3.24
C GLU A 90 5.40 -5.43 4.57
N LEU A 91 4.57 -4.43 4.87
CA LEU A 91 4.61 -3.68 6.13
C LEU A 91 4.39 -4.57 7.35
N CYS A 92 3.37 -5.44 7.31
CA CYS A 92 3.01 -6.33 8.41
C CYS A 92 3.98 -7.51 8.59
N SER A 93 4.88 -7.80 7.66
CA SER A 93 5.78 -8.96 7.74
C SER A 93 7.26 -8.61 7.91
N ARG A 94 7.71 -7.43 7.47
CA ARG A 94 9.15 -7.10 7.43
C ARG A 94 9.63 -6.15 8.51
N TYR A 95 8.73 -5.42 9.17
CA TYR A 95 9.11 -4.37 10.10
C TYR A 95 8.89 -4.75 11.56
N GLY A 96 8.63 -6.02 11.90
CA GLY A 96 8.35 -6.47 13.27
C GLY A 96 6.90 -6.16 13.71
N GLN A 97 6.65 -6.05 15.01
CA GLN A 97 5.31 -5.77 15.55
C GLN A 97 4.82 -4.35 15.20
N ILE A 98 3.68 -4.24 14.53
CA ILE A 98 3.02 -2.95 14.26
C ILE A 98 1.86 -2.80 15.22
N ASP A 99 1.82 -1.70 15.98
CA ASP A 99 0.81 -1.46 17.01
C ASP A 99 -0.42 -0.72 16.46
N VAL A 100 -0.24 0.12 15.45
CA VAL A 100 -1.32 0.85 14.76
C VAL A 100 -1.09 0.82 13.25
N LEU A 101 -2.11 0.45 12.49
CA LEU A 101 -2.12 0.61 11.03
C LEU A 101 -3.25 1.53 10.62
N TRP A 102 -2.89 2.73 10.18
CA TRP A 102 -3.82 3.82 9.93
C TRP A 102 -4.07 3.98 8.43
N PHE A 103 -5.27 3.61 7.96
CA PHE A 103 -5.65 3.69 6.54
C PHE A 103 -6.38 4.98 6.19
N ASP A 104 -6.00 5.60 5.05
CA ASP A 104 -6.57 6.90 4.61
C ASP A 104 -6.88 6.95 3.12
N PHE A 105 -8.00 7.49 2.66
CA PHE A 105 -9.32 7.40 3.29
C PHE A 105 -10.26 6.84 2.24
N SER A 106 -11.48 6.51 2.65
CA SER A 106 -12.53 6.15 1.72
C SER A 106 -13.40 7.36 1.38
N TYR A 107 -13.84 7.48 0.14
CA TYR A 107 -14.76 8.53 -0.30
C TYR A 107 -15.63 8.05 -1.46
N ASP A 108 -16.80 8.66 -1.64
CA ASP A 108 -17.75 8.35 -2.70
C ASP A 108 -17.97 6.83 -2.87
N ASP A 109 -17.63 6.24 -4.03
CA ASP A 109 -17.74 4.80 -4.28
C ASP A 109 -16.48 3.99 -3.89
N LEU A 110 -15.38 4.67 -3.56
CA LEU A 110 -14.14 4.07 -3.07
C LEU A 110 -14.21 3.82 -1.55
N VAL A 111 -15.12 2.91 -1.16
CA VAL A 111 -15.43 2.56 0.24
C VAL A 111 -15.53 1.05 0.43
N GLY A 112 -15.22 0.57 1.64
CA GLY A 112 -15.45 -0.83 2.04
C GLY A 112 -14.85 -1.86 1.07
N GLU A 113 -15.69 -2.76 0.56
CA GLU A 113 -15.25 -3.86 -0.31
C GLU A 113 -14.70 -3.43 -1.67
N LYS A 114 -14.85 -2.16 -2.06
CA LYS A 114 -14.11 -1.64 -3.22
C LYS A 114 -12.59 -1.80 -3.02
N TRP A 115 -12.12 -1.73 -1.77
CA TRP A 115 -10.72 -1.97 -1.39
C TRP A 115 -10.39 -3.45 -1.14
N GLY A 116 -11.36 -4.37 -1.27
CA GLY A 116 -11.25 -5.72 -0.73
C GLY A 116 -11.03 -5.69 0.80
N ALA A 117 -11.73 -4.80 1.50
CA ALA A 117 -11.46 -4.49 2.90
C ALA A 117 -11.56 -5.72 3.83
N THR A 118 -12.51 -6.62 3.60
CA THR A 118 -12.58 -7.88 4.37
C THR A 118 -11.29 -8.69 4.24
N GLN A 119 -10.84 -8.95 3.01
CA GLN A 119 -9.61 -9.69 2.75
C GLN A 119 -8.37 -8.96 3.32
N LEU A 120 -8.33 -7.63 3.18
CA LEU A 120 -7.24 -6.81 3.72
C LEU A 120 -7.14 -6.95 5.24
N VAL A 121 -8.27 -6.82 5.95
CA VAL A 121 -8.33 -6.89 7.41
C VAL A 121 -8.03 -8.31 7.90
N GLU A 122 -8.56 -9.35 7.26
CA GLU A 122 -8.25 -10.74 7.60
C GLU A 122 -6.75 -11.03 7.47
N MET A 123 -6.13 -10.57 6.38
CA MET A 123 -4.69 -10.67 6.18
C MET A 123 -3.92 -9.93 7.28
N VAL A 124 -4.26 -8.67 7.56
CA VAL A 124 -3.61 -7.86 8.60
C VAL A 124 -3.72 -8.54 9.96
N ARG A 125 -4.91 -9.02 10.35
CA ARG A 125 -5.15 -9.72 11.63
C ARG A 125 -4.41 -11.05 11.72
N SER A 126 -4.23 -11.76 10.60
CA SER A 126 -3.43 -12.99 10.57
C SER A 126 -1.94 -12.75 10.80
N LEU A 127 -1.40 -11.61 10.33
CA LEU A 127 0.02 -11.27 10.43
C LEU A 127 0.35 -10.50 11.72
N GLN A 128 -0.57 -9.65 12.18
CA GLN A 128 -0.41 -8.74 13.31
C GLN A 128 -1.69 -8.76 14.18
N PRO A 129 -1.95 -9.81 14.96
CA PRO A 129 -3.24 -9.99 15.66
C PRO A 129 -3.60 -8.85 16.62
N GLN A 130 -2.60 -8.16 17.18
CA GLN A 130 -2.78 -7.10 18.16
C GLN A 130 -2.83 -5.69 17.56
N VAL A 131 -2.63 -5.52 16.26
CA VAL A 131 -2.63 -4.21 15.62
C VAL A 131 -3.98 -3.53 15.78
N ILE A 132 -4.00 -2.23 16.06
CA ILE A 132 -5.23 -1.43 16.03
C ILE A 132 -5.52 -1.08 14.58
#